data_AF-W3U188-F1
#
_entry.id   AF-W3U188-F1
#
_cell.length_a   1.000
_cell.length_b   1.000
_cell.length_c   1.000
_cell.angle_alpha   90.00
_cell.angle_beta   90.00
_cell.angle_gamma   90.00
#
_symmetry.space_group_name_H-M   'P 1'
#
loop_
_entity.id
_entity.type
_entity.pdbx_description
1 polymer ?
#
loop_
_entity_poly.entity_id
_entity_poly.type
_entity_poly.pdbx_seq_one_letter_code
_entity_poly.pdbx_strand_id
1 'polypeptide(L)' 'MNDCDEKNLTNHFTFGDDLLGVNSEIARKLRQFYLEIQEEALPARLLELLERLEQAERFGLNNAEKV' A
#
# COMPACT_ATOMS: atom_id res chain seq x y z
N MET A 1 19.98 -8.82 -26.93
CA MET A 1 20.58 -7.57 -26.45
C MET A 1 19.41 -6.64 -26.16
N ASN A 2 18.89 -6.69 -24.93
CA ASN A 2 19.35 -5.88 -23.79
C ASN A 2 18.78 -4.45 -23.94
N ASP A 3 18.00 -3.90 -23.03
CA ASP A 3 17.69 -4.28 -21.67
C ASP A 3 16.30 -3.76 -21.31
N CYS A 4 15.69 -4.40 -20.31
CA CYS A 4 14.57 -3.83 -19.59
C CYS A 4 14.97 -2.44 -19.08
N ASP A 5 14.30 -1.38 -19.54
CA ASP A 5 14.29 -0.11 -18.81
C ASP A 5 13.36 -0.24 -17.59
N GLU A 6 13.74 -1.18 -16.74
CA GLU A 6 13.29 -1.40 -15.38
C GLU A 6 14.00 -0.36 -14.50
N LYS A 7 13.51 0.88 -14.50
CA LYS A 7 14.02 1.93 -13.60
C LYS A 7 12.88 2.85 -13.15
N ASN A 8 12.37 2.51 -11.96
CA ASN A 8 11.71 3.38 -10.98
C ASN A 8 10.21 3.70 -11.15
N LEU A 9 9.37 2.82 -10.58
CA LEU A 9 8.10 3.22 -9.96
C LEU A 9 8.26 4.30 -8.87
N THR A 10 9.49 4.60 -8.46
CA THR A 10 9.86 5.56 -7.41
C THR A 10 9.59 7.03 -7.77
N ASN A 11 9.29 7.35 -9.04
CA ASN A 11 9.20 8.74 -9.48
C ASN A 11 7.76 9.27 -9.71
N HIS A 12 6.71 8.48 -9.41
CA HIS A 12 5.32 8.97 -9.46
C HIS A 12 4.88 9.67 -8.16
N PHE A 13 5.78 10.36 -7.46
CA PHE A 13 5.43 11.16 -6.28
C PHE A 13 5.47 12.67 -6.55
N THR A 14 6.04 13.10 -7.66
CA THR A 14 6.18 14.53 -8.01
C THR A 14 5.04 15.07 -8.88
N PHE A 15 4.22 14.20 -9.49
CA PHE A 15 3.09 14.62 -10.33
C PHE A 15 1.93 15.25 -9.55
N GLY A 16 1.82 14.98 -8.24
CA GLY A 16 0.72 15.49 -7.41
C GLY A 16 0.87 16.94 -6.95
N ASP A 17 2.08 17.50 -7.00
CA ASP A 17 2.34 18.84 -6.45
C ASP A 17 1.90 19.96 -7.39
N ASP A 18 1.99 19.77 -8.70
CA ASP A 18 1.53 20.77 -9.66
C ASP A 18 -0.02 20.73 -9.84
N LEU A 19 -0.64 19.56 -9.60
CA LEU A 19 -2.10 19.38 -9.74
C LEU A 19 -2.91 20.07 -8.64
N LEU A 20 -2.31 20.25 -7.46
CA LEU A 20 -2.99 20.83 -6.29
C LEU A 20 -2.80 22.35 -6.18
N GLY A 21 -1.97 22.95 -7.04
CA GLY A 21 -1.75 24.39 -7.13
C GLY A 21 -1.41 25.01 -5.77
N VAL A 22 -2.26 25.91 -5.27
CA VAL A 22 -2.09 26.56 -3.95
C VAL A 22 -2.14 25.59 -2.77
N ASN A 23 -2.69 24.39 -2.96
CA ASN A 23 -2.79 23.34 -1.94
C ASN A 23 -1.62 22.33 -2.00
N SER A 24 -0.64 22.53 -2.88
CA SER A 24 0.56 21.70 -2.98
C SER A 24 1.30 21.58 -1.64
N GLU A 25 1.44 22.70 -0.93
CA GLU A 25 2.13 22.76 0.36
C GLU A 25 1.43 21.98 1.48
N ILE A 26 0.09 22.00 1.52
CA ILE A 26 -0.66 21.21 2.51
C ILE A 26 -0.56 19.72 2.18
N ALA A 27 -0.63 19.35 0.91
CA ALA A 27 -0.47 17.97 0.48
C ALA A 27 0.93 17.44 0.79
N ARG A 28 1.97 18.24 0.52
CA ARG A 28 3.36 17.92 0.86
C ARG A 28 3.53 17.65 2.35
N LYS A 29 2.98 18.51 3.21
CA LYS A 29 3.03 18.34 4.67
C LYS A 29 2.28 17.08 5.14
N LEU A 30 1.09 16.83 4.61
CA LEU A 30 0.32 15.62 4.93
C LEU A 30 1.10 14.37 4.53
N ARG A 31 1.66 14.34 3.32
CA ARG A 31 2.47 13.20 2.86
C ARG A 31 3.69 12.98 3.74
N GLN A 32 4.41 14.04 4.09
CA GLN A 32 5.55 13.94 5.02
C GLN A 32 5.11 13.36 6.36
N PHE A 33 4.05 13.89 6.95
CA PHE A 33 3.50 13.41 8.23
C PHE A 33 3.09 11.93 8.19
N TYR A 34 2.38 11.51 7.13
CA TYR A 34 1.97 10.11 6.98
C TYR A 34 3.16 9.19 6.68
N LEU A 35 4.18 9.66 5.97
CA LEU A 35 5.40 8.89 5.71
C LEU A 35 6.16 8.62 7.02
N GLU A 36 6.32 9.65 7.86
CA GLU A 36 6.94 9.52 9.19
C GLU A 36 6.18 8.51 10.08
N ILE A 37 4.85 8.48 10.01
CA ILE A 37 4.02 7.52 10.74
C ILE A 37 4.09 6.10 10.14
N GLN A 38 4.28 5.99 8.82
CA GLN A 38 4.37 4.70 8.12
C GLN A 38 5.64 3.91 8.45
N GLU A 39 6.66 4.54 9.05
CA GLU A 39 7.86 3.83 9.53
C GLU A 39 7.58 2.97 10.77
N GLU A 40 6.41 3.09 11.40
CA GLU A 40 5.99 2.20 12.47
C GLU A 40 5.55 0.83 11.94
N ALA A 41 6.06 -0.24 12.54
CA ALA A 41 5.63 -1.60 12.20
C ALA A 41 4.12 -1.76 12.40
N LEU A 42 3.44 -2.40 11.45
CA LEU A 42 2.01 -2.69 11.56
C LEU A 42 1.73 -3.45 12.86
N PRO A 43 0.71 -3.05 13.65
CA PRO A 43 0.36 -3.74 14.87
C PRO A 43 0.08 -5.24 14.64
N ALA A 44 0.68 -6.11 15.46
CA ALA A 44 0.58 -7.57 15.33
C ALA A 44 -0.86 -8.09 15.23
N ARG A 45 -1.80 -7.48 15.99
CA ARG A 45 -3.24 -7.82 15.93
C ARG A 45 -3.83 -7.74 14.53
N LEU A 46 -3.36 -6.82 13.69
CA LEU A 46 -3.86 -6.65 12.32
C LEU A 46 -3.35 -7.78 11.43
N LEU A 47 -2.09 -8.19 11.62
CA LEU A 47 -1.50 -9.35 10.94
C LEU A 47 -2.25 -10.63 11.31
N GLU A 48 -2.51 -10.85 12.60
CA GLU A 48 -3.31 -11.99 13.08
C GLU A 48 -4.73 -12.01 12.47
N LEU A 49 -5.36 -10.85 12.31
CA LEU A 49 -6.68 -10.75 11.67
C LEU A 49 -6.61 -11.09 10.17
N LEU A 50 -5.56 -10.67 9.47
CA LEU A 50 -5.34 -11.02 8.07
C LEU A 50 -5.09 -12.53 7.91
N GLU A 51 -4.28 -13.14 8.78
CA GLU A 51 -4.05 -14.59 8.78
C GLU A 51 -5.36 -15.37 9.03
N ARG A 52 -6.18 -14.90 9.98
CA ARG A 52 -7.50 -15.51 10.26
C ARG A 52 -8.46 -15.36 9.09
N LEU A 53 -8.43 -14.23 8.39
CA LEU A 53 -9.24 -13.99 7.20
C LEU A 53 -8.83 -14.99 6.09
N GLU A 54 -7.54 -15.11 5.82
CA GLU A 54 -7.01 -16.03 4.82
C GLU A 54 -7.38 -17.49 5.15
N GLN A 55 -7.28 -17.88 6.42
CA GLN A 55 -7.75 -19.20 6.87
C GLN A 55 -9.23 -19.39 6.57
N ALA A 56 -10.08 -18.44 6.96
CA ALA A 56 -11.53 -18.51 6.74
C ALA A 56 -11.88 -18.59 5.25
N GLU A 57 -11.20 -17.83 4.39
CA GLU A 57 -11.38 -17.90 2.94
C GLU A 57 -10.99 -19.27 2.39
N ARG A 58 -9.84 -19.81 2.81
CA ARG A 58 -9.40 -21.16 2.43
C ARG A 58 -10.42 -22.22 2.88
N PHE A 59 -10.92 -22.13 4.11
CA PHE A 59 -11.96 -23.04 4.60
C PHE A 59 -13.26 -22.90 3.80
N GLY A 60 -13.71 -21.68 3.52
CA GLY A 60 -14.90 -21.42 2.71
C GLY A 60 -14.80 -21.95 1.29
N LEU A 61 -13.64 -21.76 0.65
CA LEU A 61 -13.35 -22.28 -0.70
C LEU A 61 -13.26 -23.82 -0.71
N ASN A 62 -12.54 -24.41 0.24
CA ASN A 62 -12.43 -25.87 0.37
C ASN A 62 -13.79 -26.55 0.64
N ASN A 63 -14.71 -25.84 1.30
CA ASN A 63 -16.06 -26.33 1.55
C ASN A 63 -16.98 -26.17 0.32
N ALA A 64 -16.75 -25.16 -0.52
CA ALA A 64 -17.49 -24.96 -1.77
C ALA A 64 -17.07 -25.93 -2.88
N GLU A 65 -15.82 -26.39 -2.89
CA GLU A 65 -15.30 -27.36 -3.88
C GLU A 65 -15.72 -28.81 -3.59
N LYS A 66 -16.26 -29.08 -2.39
CA LYS A 66 -16.73 -30.40 -1.95
C LYS A 66 -18.26 -30.58 -2.05
N VAL A 67 -18.99 -29.65 -2.63
CA VAL A 67 -20.45 -29.73 -2.87
C VAL A 67 -20.75 -30.02 -4.32
#